data_AF-A0A5N5FSZ9-F1
#
_entry.id   AF-A0A5N5FSZ9-F1
#
_cell.length_a   1.000
_cell.length_b   1.000
_cell.length_c   1.000
_cell.angle_alpha   90.00
_cell.angle_beta   90.00
_cell.angle_gamma   90.00
#
_symmetry.space_group_name_H-M   'P 1'
#
loop_
_entity.id
_entity.type
_entity.pdbx_description
1 polymer ?
#
loop_
_entity_poly.entity_id
_entity_poly.type
_entity_poly.pdbx_seq_one_letter_code
_entity_poly.pdbx_strand_id
1 'polypeptide(L)'
;MGRWVKIVMMPCGEFLGRKWNLQDLVIASTLSSMHFLSLFAPCYFTWGAFWVAFALHMLTSLGVTLSFHRNLSHKSFRLPKWLEYLFAYVAVLSLQGSPIEWVSSHRHHHQFTDTPKDVHSPIQGFWFSHIGWIIDSGSRFGKYGGLKNVQDLKRQAFYRFLHHTYVIHSVVLPGSLLYAFGGLPFLVWGLQDHCIMKLKSLL
;
A
#
# COMPACT_ATOMS: atom_id res chain seq x y z
N MET A 1 3.93 -13.72 -16.97
CA MET A 1 3.38 -12.35 -16.75
C MET A 1 2.22 -12.20 -17.73
N GLY A 2 0.98 -12.18 -17.24
CA GLY A 2 -0.23 -12.36 -18.06
C GLY A 2 -0.57 -11.15 -18.95
N ARG A 3 -1.41 -11.36 -19.97
CA ARG A 3 -1.86 -10.34 -20.95
C ARG A 3 -2.44 -9.08 -20.29
N TRP A 4 -3.14 -9.25 -19.17
CA TRP A 4 -3.74 -8.18 -18.37
C TRP A 4 -2.73 -7.23 -17.71
N VAL A 5 -1.60 -7.75 -17.23
CA VAL A 5 -0.54 -6.93 -16.61
C VAL A 5 0.09 -5.99 -17.64
N LYS A 6 0.23 -6.45 -18.89
CA LYS A 6 0.70 -5.60 -19.98
C LYS A 6 -0.26 -4.45 -20.25
N ILE A 7 -1.57 -4.69 -20.28
CA ILE A 7 -2.57 -3.65 -20.55
C ILE A 7 -2.57 -2.58 -19.44
N VAL A 8 -2.52 -3.00 -18.18
CA VAL A 8 -2.55 -2.06 -17.03
C VAL A 8 -1.28 -1.20 -16.95
N MET A 9 -0.12 -1.74 -17.37
CA MET A 9 1.16 -1.03 -17.36
C MET A 9 1.51 -0.33 -18.68
N MET A 10 0.65 -0.42 -19.71
CA MET A 10 0.87 0.30 -20.97
C MET A 10 0.73 1.81 -20.76
N PRO A 11 1.62 2.63 -21.35
CA PRO A 11 1.49 4.08 -21.29
C PRO A 11 0.16 4.54 -21.89
N CYS A 12 -0.59 5.34 -21.13
CA CYS A 12 -1.84 5.99 -21.55
C CYS A 12 -1.61 7.47 -21.94
N GLY A 13 -0.52 8.08 -21.49
CA GLY A 13 -0.17 9.47 -21.83
C GLY A 13 1.14 9.91 -21.18
N GLU A 14 1.62 11.09 -21.57
CA GLU A 14 2.78 11.74 -20.95
C GLU A 14 2.32 12.95 -20.14
N PHE A 15 2.67 12.99 -18.85
CA PHE A 15 2.31 14.08 -17.94
C PHE A 15 3.46 14.32 -16.97
N LEU A 16 3.81 15.59 -16.74
CA LEU A 16 4.98 16.01 -15.95
C LEU A 16 6.30 15.33 -16.39
N GLY A 17 6.50 15.16 -17.70
CA GLY A 17 7.71 14.56 -18.26
C GLY A 17 7.87 13.05 -18.02
N ARG A 18 6.81 12.37 -17.56
CA ARG A 18 6.78 10.92 -17.30
C ARG A 18 5.68 10.26 -18.12
N LYS A 19 5.89 9.01 -18.54
CA LYS A 19 4.84 8.15 -19.11
C LYS A 19 3.96 7.60 -17.99
N TRP A 20 2.67 7.92 -18.01
CA TRP A 20 1.68 7.43 -17.06
C TRP A 20 0.98 6.21 -17.64
N ASN A 21 0.67 5.23 -16.78
CA ASN A 21 -0.17 4.09 -17.14
C ASN A 21 -1.46 4.07 -16.30
N LEU A 22 -2.33 3.10 -16.58
CA LEU A 22 -3.61 2.98 -15.87
C LEU A 22 -3.43 2.78 -14.37
N GLN A 23 -2.41 2.03 -13.95
CA GLN A 23 -2.12 1.82 -12.52
C GLN A 23 -1.74 3.13 -11.82
N ASP A 24 -0.96 3.98 -12.48
CA ASP A 24 -0.59 5.30 -11.94
C ASP A 24 -1.83 6.18 -11.78
N LEU A 25 -2.73 6.18 -12.78
CA LEU A 25 -3.97 6.94 -12.73
C LEU A 25 -4.88 6.45 -11.60
N VAL A 26 -5.01 5.14 -11.43
CA VAL A 26 -5.83 4.54 -10.34
C VAL A 26 -5.25 4.90 -8.98
N ILE A 27 -3.93 4.82 -8.81
CA ILE A 27 -3.28 5.15 -7.53
C ILE A 27 -3.39 6.65 -7.23
N ALA A 28 -3.11 7.51 -8.22
CA ALA A 28 -3.27 8.95 -8.08
C ALA A 28 -4.71 9.31 -7.71
N SER A 29 -5.69 8.76 -8.43
CA SER A 29 -7.11 8.98 -8.16
C SER A 29 -7.49 8.51 -6.75
N THR A 30 -7.04 7.32 -6.35
CA THR A 30 -7.32 6.77 -5.00
C THR A 30 -6.73 7.66 -3.92
N LEU A 31 -5.47 8.07 -4.05
CA LEU A 31 -4.82 8.98 -3.10
C LEU A 31 -5.55 10.32 -3.05
N SER A 32 -5.84 10.94 -4.20
CA SER A 32 -6.57 12.21 -4.25
C SER A 32 -7.96 12.11 -3.63
N SER A 33 -8.71 11.04 -3.90
CA SER A 33 -10.03 10.81 -3.30
C SER A 33 -9.94 10.64 -1.77
N MET A 34 -8.94 9.93 -1.26
CA MET A 34 -8.74 9.77 0.19
C MET A 34 -8.42 11.10 0.88
N HIS A 35 -7.56 11.94 0.28
CA HIS A 35 -7.25 13.26 0.81
C HIS A 35 -8.46 14.18 0.75
N PHE A 36 -9.22 14.14 -0.35
CA PHE A 36 -10.45 14.92 -0.49
C PHE A 36 -11.49 14.51 0.55
N LEU A 37 -11.66 13.20 0.80
CA LEU A 37 -12.54 12.68 1.84
C LEU A 37 -12.16 13.20 3.23
N SER A 38 -10.86 13.42 3.49
CA SER A 38 -10.39 13.93 4.80
C SER A 38 -10.86 15.32 5.15
N LEU A 39 -11.16 16.14 4.14
CA LEU A 39 -11.71 17.48 4.35
C LEU A 39 -13.12 17.43 4.98
N PHE A 40 -13.83 16.30 4.85
CA PHE A 40 -15.15 16.11 5.41
C PHE A 40 -15.14 15.44 6.79
N ALA A 41 -14.00 14.97 7.29
CA ALA A 41 -13.90 14.31 8.59
C ALA A 41 -14.51 15.12 9.75
N PRO A 42 -14.33 16.46 9.84
CA PRO A 42 -14.95 17.26 10.91
C PRO A 42 -16.48 17.23 10.88
N CYS A 43 -17.09 17.18 9.69
CA CYS A 43 -18.54 17.15 9.52
C CYS A 43 -19.17 15.81 9.95
N TYR A 44 -18.37 14.75 10.02
CA TYR A 44 -18.80 13.38 10.32
C TYR A 44 -18.19 12.85 11.62
N PHE A 45 -17.70 13.73 12.49
CA PHE A 45 -17.10 13.32 13.76
C PHE A 45 -18.12 12.69 14.71
N THR A 46 -17.77 11.50 15.21
CA THR A 46 -18.41 10.88 16.37
C THR A 46 -17.33 10.17 17.19
N TRP A 47 -17.53 10.03 18.50
CA TRP A 47 -16.59 9.29 19.35
C TRP A 47 -16.43 7.82 18.91
N GLY A 48 -17.51 7.19 18.44
CA GLY A 48 -17.46 5.82 17.91
C GLY A 48 -16.58 5.72 16.67
N ALA A 49 -16.77 6.63 15.71
CA ALA A 49 -15.95 6.67 14.50
C ALA A 49 -14.47 6.94 14.79
N PHE A 50 -14.19 7.85 15.74
CA PHE A 50 -12.82 8.13 16.20
C PHE A 50 -12.13 6.89 16.77
N TRP A 51 -12.77 6.19 17.71
CA TRP A 51 -12.15 5.02 18.36
C TRP A 51 -12.00 3.84 17.40
N VAL A 52 -12.93 3.65 16.47
CA VAL A 52 -12.81 2.63 15.41
C VAL A 52 -11.62 2.94 14.50
N ALA A 53 -11.49 4.18 14.02
CA ALA A 53 -10.34 4.60 13.22
C ALA A 53 -9.03 4.44 14.00
N PHE A 54 -8.98 4.90 15.26
CA PHE A 54 -7.79 4.74 16.10
C PHE A 54 -7.38 3.27 16.27
N ALA A 55 -8.34 2.38 16.52
CA ALA A 55 -8.09 0.95 16.66
C ALA A 55 -7.59 0.32 15.35
N LEU A 56 -8.22 0.67 14.21
CA LEU A 56 -7.79 0.22 12.88
C LEU A 56 -6.40 0.73 12.53
N HIS A 57 -6.09 1.98 12.83
CA HIS A 57 -4.76 2.55 12.66
C HIS A 57 -3.70 1.74 13.42
N MET A 58 -3.92 1.47 14.70
CA MET A 58 -2.99 0.70 15.54
C MET A 58 -2.81 -0.72 15.02
N LEU A 59 -3.93 -1.40 14.73
CA LEU A 59 -3.93 -2.78 14.26
C LEU A 59 -3.20 -2.92 12.92
N THR A 60 -3.47 -2.04 11.95
CA THR A 60 -2.81 -2.06 10.65
C THR A 60 -1.34 -1.64 10.72
N SER A 61 -0.98 -0.69 11.59
CA SER A 61 0.43 -0.31 11.84
C SER A 61 1.23 -1.49 12.41
N LEU A 62 0.66 -2.22 13.36
CA LEU A 62 1.26 -3.45 13.89
C LEU A 62 1.36 -4.53 12.81
N GLY A 63 0.31 -4.70 11.98
CA GLY A 63 0.33 -5.62 10.85
C GLY A 63 1.50 -5.36 9.91
N VAL A 64 1.71 -4.12 9.48
CA VAL A 64 2.83 -3.74 8.60
C VAL A 64 4.17 -3.97 9.29
N THR A 65 4.31 -3.55 10.54
CA THR A 65 5.57 -3.67 11.29
C THR A 65 5.96 -5.13 11.53
N LEU A 66 5.03 -5.97 11.97
CA LEU A 66 5.29 -7.37 12.28
C LEU A 66 5.36 -8.21 11.00
N SER A 67 4.42 -8.05 10.08
CA SER A 67 4.33 -8.87 8.86
C SER A 67 5.21 -8.32 7.75
N PHE A 68 4.80 -7.24 7.08
CA PHE A 68 5.44 -6.76 5.88
C PHE A 68 6.92 -6.43 6.10
N HIS A 69 7.22 -5.74 7.20
CA HIS A 69 8.57 -5.33 7.55
C HIS A 69 9.40 -6.48 8.15
N ARG A 70 9.16 -6.85 9.41
CA ARG A 70 10.06 -7.76 10.14
C ARG A 70 10.01 -9.21 9.67
N ASN A 71 8.82 -9.75 9.46
CA ASN A 71 8.65 -11.16 9.09
C ASN A 71 8.92 -11.42 7.59
N LEU A 72 8.23 -10.71 6.69
CA LEU A 72 8.29 -11.00 5.26
C LEU A 72 9.51 -10.37 4.57
N SER A 73 9.87 -9.13 4.92
CA SER A 73 11.03 -8.47 4.30
C SER A 73 12.36 -8.89 4.92
N HIS A 74 12.50 -8.75 6.25
CA HIS A 74 13.77 -9.01 6.95
C HIS A 74 13.93 -10.44 7.47
N LYS A 75 12.85 -11.25 7.49
CA LYS A 75 12.88 -12.63 8.02
C LYS A 75 13.45 -12.71 9.44
N SER A 76 13.20 -11.67 10.25
CA SER A 76 13.76 -11.53 11.61
C SER A 76 13.25 -12.59 12.59
N PHE A 77 12.10 -13.20 12.30
CA PHE A 77 11.53 -14.30 13.06
C PHE A 77 10.65 -15.18 12.17
N ARG A 78 10.35 -16.39 12.64
CA ARG A 78 9.46 -17.35 11.95
C ARG A 78 8.12 -17.44 12.68
N LEU A 79 7.04 -17.50 11.92
CA LEU A 79 5.69 -17.71 12.43
C LEU A 79 5.12 -19.02 11.85
N PRO A 80 4.19 -19.68 12.55
CA PRO A 80 3.36 -20.69 11.91
C PRO A 80 2.52 -20.03 10.80
N LYS A 81 2.29 -20.76 9.70
CA LYS A 81 1.74 -20.18 8.47
C LYS A 81 0.38 -19.49 8.63
N TRP A 82 -0.49 -20.01 9.49
CA TRP A 82 -1.78 -19.39 9.76
C TRP A 82 -1.64 -17.99 10.37
N LEU A 83 -0.66 -17.80 11.26
CA LEU A 83 -0.39 -16.53 11.93
C LEU A 83 0.36 -15.55 11.02
N GLU A 84 1.29 -16.06 10.21
CA GLU A 84 1.94 -15.29 9.14
C GLU A 84 0.90 -14.69 8.18
N TYR A 85 -0.05 -15.51 7.73
CA TYR A 85 -1.12 -15.08 6.82
C TYR A 85 -2.11 -14.12 7.49
N LEU A 86 -2.45 -14.35 8.77
CA LEU A 86 -3.29 -13.44 9.54
C LEU A 86 -2.67 -12.03 9.60
N PHE A 87 -1.41 -11.91 10.03
CA PHE A 87 -0.76 -10.60 10.12
C PHE A 87 -0.53 -9.97 8.75
N ALA A 88 -0.26 -10.78 7.72
CA ALA A 88 -0.17 -10.26 6.35
C ALA A 88 -1.51 -9.72 5.85
N TYR A 89 -2.64 -10.35 6.20
CA TYR A 89 -3.97 -9.84 5.86
C TYR A 89 -4.28 -8.53 6.59
N VAL A 90 -3.97 -8.46 7.89
CA VAL A 90 -4.10 -7.21 8.67
C VAL A 90 -3.26 -6.08 8.05
N ALA A 91 -2.06 -6.38 7.58
CA ALA A 91 -1.22 -5.41 6.88
C ALA A 91 -1.81 -4.94 5.54
N VAL A 92 -2.52 -5.81 4.80
CA VAL A 92 -3.21 -5.42 3.55
C VAL A 92 -4.28 -4.35 3.80
N LEU A 93 -4.92 -4.38 4.97
CA LEU A 93 -5.91 -3.36 5.35
C LEU A 93 -5.28 -1.97 5.57
N SER A 94 -3.95 -1.86 5.58
CA SER A 94 -3.23 -0.59 5.73
C SER A 94 -3.09 0.20 4.42
N LEU A 95 -3.65 -0.27 3.31
CA LEU A 95 -3.62 0.41 2.00
C LEU A 95 -2.21 0.80 1.47
N GLN A 96 -1.14 0.12 1.89
CA GLN A 96 0.25 0.42 1.49
C GLN A 96 0.73 -0.37 0.25
N GLY A 97 -0.16 -1.10 -0.41
CA GLY A 97 0.15 -2.01 -1.51
C GLY A 97 0.05 -3.47 -1.09
N SER A 98 0.03 -4.35 -2.08
CA SER A 98 -0.06 -5.79 -1.82
C SER A 98 1.22 -6.31 -1.14
N PRO A 99 1.19 -7.47 -0.45
CA PRO A 99 2.38 -8.00 0.23
C PRO A 99 3.56 -8.20 -0.73
N ILE A 100 3.29 -8.60 -1.98
CA ILE A 100 4.32 -8.80 -3.01
C ILE A 100 4.99 -7.47 -3.39
N GLU A 101 4.19 -6.42 -3.58
CA GLU A 101 4.68 -5.10 -4.01
C GLU A 101 5.43 -4.39 -2.89
N TRP A 102 4.86 -4.38 -1.68
CA TRP A 102 5.45 -3.72 -0.53
C TRP A 102 6.80 -4.33 -0.17
N VAL A 103 6.85 -5.66 -0.01
CA VAL A 103 8.09 -6.39 0.34
C VAL A 103 9.13 -6.25 -0.76
N SER A 104 8.72 -6.22 -2.03
CA SER A 104 9.62 -6.00 -3.16
C SER A 104 10.28 -4.62 -3.07
N SER A 105 9.48 -3.57 -2.91
CA SER A 105 9.96 -2.19 -2.80
C SER A 105 10.87 -2.02 -1.58
N HIS A 106 10.47 -2.53 -0.42
CA HIS A 106 11.23 -2.44 0.82
C HIS A 106 12.60 -3.15 0.74
N ARG A 107 12.63 -4.36 0.18
CA ARG A 107 13.89 -5.08 -0.08
C ARG A 107 14.81 -4.32 -1.04
N HIS A 108 14.26 -3.69 -2.09
CA HIS A 108 15.06 -2.86 -3.00
C HIS A 108 15.58 -1.60 -2.30
N HIS A 109 14.76 -0.93 -1.49
CA HIS A 109 15.17 0.23 -0.72
C HIS A 109 16.38 -0.09 0.17
N HIS A 110 16.34 -1.17 0.95
CA HIS A 110 17.50 -1.58 1.77
C HIS A 110 18.72 -2.02 0.96
N GLN A 111 18.51 -2.63 -0.21
CA GLN A 111 19.63 -3.06 -1.05
C GLN A 111 20.34 -1.89 -1.74
N PHE A 112 19.61 -0.80 -2.02
CA PHE A 112 20.07 0.31 -2.86
C PHE A 112 19.90 1.68 -2.20
N THR A 113 19.83 1.73 -0.88
CA THR A 113 19.52 2.94 -0.09
C THR A 113 20.30 4.15 -0.56
N ASP A 114 19.62 5.28 -0.72
CA ASP A 114 20.20 6.57 -1.13
C ASP A 114 20.95 6.54 -2.47
N THR A 115 20.59 5.61 -3.36
CA THR A 115 21.10 5.55 -4.74
C THR A 115 19.98 5.76 -5.76
N PRO A 116 20.30 6.02 -7.05
CA PRO A 116 19.29 6.11 -8.12
C PRO A 116 18.48 4.82 -8.36
N LYS A 117 18.86 3.70 -7.72
CA LYS A 117 18.15 2.42 -7.79
C LYS A 117 17.15 2.23 -6.64
N ASP A 118 17.20 3.07 -5.61
CA ASP A 118 16.19 3.08 -4.56
C ASP A 118 14.89 3.71 -5.08
N VAL A 119 13.80 2.96 -4.94
CA VAL A 119 12.48 3.28 -5.48
C VAL A 119 11.90 4.57 -4.90
N HIS A 120 12.32 4.97 -3.71
CA HIS A 120 11.89 6.20 -3.05
C HIS A 120 13.06 7.02 -2.50
N SER A 121 14.17 7.02 -3.23
CA SER A 121 15.40 7.69 -2.80
C SER A 121 15.19 9.19 -2.53
N PRO A 122 15.66 9.72 -1.39
CA PRO A 122 15.58 11.16 -1.08
C PRO A 122 16.41 12.03 -2.04
N ILE A 123 17.41 11.44 -2.73
CA ILE A 123 18.23 12.15 -3.71
C ILE A 123 17.43 12.62 -4.94
N GLN A 124 16.26 12.00 -5.19
CA GLN A 124 15.34 12.40 -6.25
C GLN A 124 14.43 13.58 -5.83
N GLY A 125 14.60 14.08 -4.61
CA GLY A 125 13.89 15.23 -4.07
C GLY A 125 12.83 14.87 -3.01
N PHE A 126 12.49 15.87 -2.19
CA PHE A 126 11.52 15.72 -1.10
C PHE A 126 10.16 15.22 -1.58
N TRP A 127 9.57 15.88 -2.59
CA TRP A 127 8.23 15.52 -3.07
C TRP A 127 8.18 14.14 -3.74
N PHE A 128 9.26 13.73 -4.39
CA PHE A 128 9.36 12.40 -4.99
C PHE A 128 9.41 11.32 -3.91
N SER A 129 10.35 11.43 -2.96
CA SER A 129 10.50 10.47 -1.86
C SER A 129 9.30 10.44 -0.91
N HIS A 130 8.57 11.55 -0.81
CA HIS A 130 7.33 11.60 -0.04
C HIS A 130 6.18 10.89 -0.79
N ILE A 131 5.68 11.44 -1.90
CA ILE A 131 4.46 10.95 -2.56
C ILE A 131 4.70 10.51 -4.01
N GLY A 132 5.62 11.15 -4.73
CA GLY A 132 5.80 10.93 -6.17
C GLY A 132 6.12 9.48 -6.53
N TRP A 133 6.95 8.80 -5.73
CA TRP A 133 7.31 7.40 -5.95
C TRP A 133 6.12 6.44 -5.88
N ILE A 134 5.11 6.74 -5.04
CA ILE A 134 3.90 5.93 -4.87
C ILE A 134 3.09 5.93 -6.16
N ILE A 135 3.13 7.03 -6.92
CA ILE A 135 2.35 7.20 -8.16
C ILE A 135 3.14 6.72 -9.39
N ASP A 136 4.44 6.40 -9.25
CA ASP A 136 5.27 5.87 -10.34
C ASP A 136 5.37 4.34 -10.28
N SER A 137 4.35 3.63 -10.78
CA SER A 137 4.37 2.16 -10.86
C SER A 137 5.49 1.64 -11.76
N GLY A 138 5.91 2.42 -12.77
CA GLY A 138 7.02 2.07 -13.66
C GLY A 138 8.34 1.99 -12.89
N SER A 139 8.63 2.96 -12.04
CA SER A 139 9.80 2.90 -11.15
C SER A 139 9.71 1.77 -10.13
N ARG A 140 8.55 1.62 -9.48
CA ARG A 140 8.36 0.60 -8.42
C ARG A 140 8.42 -0.84 -8.91
N PHE A 141 7.91 -1.14 -10.11
CA PHE A 141 7.71 -2.52 -10.57
C PHE A 141 8.34 -2.83 -11.92
N GLY A 142 8.66 -1.82 -12.73
CA GLY A 142 9.22 -1.98 -14.07
C GLY A 142 10.75 -1.84 -14.14
N LYS A 143 11.35 -1.04 -13.24
CA LYS A 143 12.81 -0.79 -13.22
C LYS A 143 13.56 -1.78 -12.32
N TYR A 144 14.88 -1.90 -12.55
CA TYR A 144 15.86 -2.57 -11.69
C TYR A 144 15.54 -4.00 -11.22
N GLY A 145 14.90 -4.80 -12.08
CA GLY A 145 14.58 -6.19 -11.79
C GLY A 145 13.13 -6.43 -11.37
N GLY A 146 12.35 -5.35 -11.14
CA GLY A 146 10.92 -5.42 -10.82
C GLY A 146 10.65 -6.35 -9.64
N LEU A 147 9.56 -7.10 -9.71
CA LEU A 147 9.16 -8.02 -8.64
C LEU A 147 9.98 -9.34 -8.60
N LYS A 148 11.24 -9.36 -9.04
CA LYS A 148 12.07 -10.59 -9.07
C LYS A 148 12.62 -10.96 -7.69
N ASN A 149 12.84 -10.00 -6.81
CA ASN A 149 13.39 -10.20 -5.46
C ASN A 149 12.40 -10.80 -4.44
N VAL A 150 11.17 -11.15 -4.86
CA VAL A 150 10.09 -11.70 -4.02
C VAL A 150 9.52 -13.01 -4.57
N GLN A 151 10.37 -13.85 -5.19
CA GLN A 151 9.92 -15.19 -5.66
C GLN A 151 9.40 -16.07 -4.52
N ASP A 152 9.91 -15.91 -3.31
CA ASP A 152 9.45 -16.62 -2.11
C ASP A 152 7.96 -16.34 -1.81
N LEU A 153 7.50 -15.11 -1.99
CA LEU A 153 6.08 -14.77 -1.85
C LEU A 153 5.28 -15.24 -3.06
N LYS A 154 5.81 -15.05 -4.29
CA LYS A 154 5.13 -15.43 -5.53
C LYS A 154 4.83 -16.92 -5.65
N ARG A 155 5.60 -17.79 -5.00
CA ARG A 155 5.34 -19.24 -4.95
C ARG A 155 4.11 -19.61 -4.13
N GLN A 156 3.68 -18.76 -3.20
CA GLN A 156 2.56 -19.04 -2.29
C GLN A 156 1.23 -18.53 -2.88
N ALA A 157 0.21 -19.40 -2.91
CA ALA A 157 -1.10 -19.08 -3.49
C ALA A 157 -1.80 -17.93 -2.76
N PHE A 158 -1.66 -17.88 -1.43
CA PHE A 158 -2.22 -16.83 -0.57
C PHE A 158 -1.77 -15.41 -1.00
N TYR A 159 -0.46 -15.20 -1.16
CA TYR A 159 0.06 -13.89 -1.57
C TYR A 159 -0.29 -13.53 -3.01
N ARG A 160 -0.38 -14.52 -3.91
CA ARG A 160 -0.88 -14.29 -5.26
C ARG A 160 -2.35 -13.86 -5.24
N PHE A 161 -3.18 -14.55 -4.45
CA PHE A 161 -4.60 -14.20 -4.28
C PHE A 161 -4.73 -12.75 -3.81
N LEU A 162 -4.11 -12.39 -2.69
CA LEU A 162 -4.15 -11.02 -2.15
C LEU A 162 -3.61 -9.96 -3.12
N HIS A 163 -2.61 -10.29 -3.93
CA HIS A 163 -2.10 -9.36 -4.93
C HIS A 163 -3.13 -9.08 -6.04
N HIS A 164 -3.88 -10.09 -6.49
CA HIS A 164 -4.87 -9.92 -7.55
C HIS A 164 -6.20 -9.34 -7.03
N THR A 165 -6.55 -9.60 -5.77
CA THR A 165 -7.77 -9.10 -5.12
C THR A 165 -7.51 -7.92 -4.18
N TYR A 166 -6.35 -7.26 -4.31
CA TYR A 166 -5.88 -6.24 -3.36
C TYR A 166 -6.92 -5.14 -3.13
N VAL A 167 -7.50 -4.57 -4.20
CA VAL A 167 -8.52 -3.51 -4.09
C VAL A 167 -9.76 -3.99 -3.34
N ILE A 168 -10.16 -5.25 -3.53
CA ILE A 168 -11.32 -5.84 -2.85
C ILE A 168 -11.05 -5.92 -1.34
N HIS A 169 -9.89 -6.45 -0.95
CA HIS A 169 -9.58 -6.64 0.48
C HIS A 169 -9.18 -5.36 1.20
N SER A 170 -8.54 -4.42 0.53
CA SER A 170 -8.04 -3.20 1.16
C SER A 170 -9.03 -2.03 1.13
N VAL A 171 -9.94 -1.99 0.14
CA VAL A 171 -10.90 -0.88 -0.02
C VAL A 171 -12.35 -1.37 0.07
N VAL A 172 -12.76 -2.29 -0.80
CA VAL A 172 -14.18 -2.63 -0.96
C VAL A 172 -14.76 -3.29 0.29
N LEU A 173 -14.14 -4.38 0.76
CA LEU A 173 -14.59 -5.10 1.95
C LEU A 173 -14.59 -4.22 3.21
N PRO A 174 -13.46 -3.59 3.63
CA PRO A 174 -13.46 -2.76 4.83
C PRO A 174 -14.37 -1.53 4.69
N GLY A 175 -14.43 -0.89 3.52
CA GLY A 175 -15.35 0.23 3.27
C GLY A 175 -16.81 -0.17 3.40
N SER A 176 -17.22 -1.29 2.80
CA SER A 176 -18.58 -1.81 2.94
C SER A 176 -18.92 -2.17 4.37
N LEU A 177 -17.99 -2.78 5.11
CA LEU A 177 -18.20 -3.12 6.53
C LEU A 177 -18.35 -1.86 7.38
N LEU A 178 -17.44 -0.89 7.25
CA LEU A 178 -17.51 0.38 7.98
C LEU A 178 -18.84 1.11 7.75
N TYR A 179 -19.28 1.17 6.49
CA TYR A 179 -20.55 1.78 6.14
C TYR A 179 -21.74 1.00 6.73
N ALA A 180 -21.72 -0.33 6.67
CA ALA A 180 -22.80 -1.15 7.23
C ALA A 180 -22.93 -1.02 8.75
N PHE A 181 -21.83 -0.86 9.49
CA PHE A 181 -21.85 -0.79 10.96
C PHE A 181 -22.09 0.62 11.52
N GLY A 182 -21.64 1.67 10.85
CA GLY A 182 -21.72 3.03 11.39
C GLY A 182 -21.87 4.14 10.37
N GLY A 183 -22.31 3.79 9.16
CA GLY A 183 -22.66 4.74 8.10
C GLY A 183 -21.48 5.60 7.64
N LEU A 184 -21.81 6.82 7.22
CA LEU A 184 -20.82 7.80 6.73
C LEU A 184 -19.76 8.18 7.78
N PRO A 185 -20.08 8.37 9.08
CA PRO A 185 -19.07 8.62 10.10
C PRO A 185 -17.94 7.58 10.12
N PHE A 186 -18.30 6.29 10.14
CA PHE A 186 -17.32 5.21 10.22
C PHE A 186 -16.56 5.05 8.91
N LEU A 187 -17.21 5.26 7.77
CA LEU A 187 -16.57 5.21 6.46
C LEU A 187 -15.53 6.33 6.29
N VAL A 188 -15.90 7.58 6.59
CA VAL A 188 -15.03 8.75 6.45
C VAL A 188 -13.82 8.62 7.39
N TRP A 189 -14.06 8.35 8.67
CA TRP A 189 -12.99 8.23 9.66
C TRP A 189 -12.14 6.97 9.49
N GLY A 190 -12.75 5.82 9.22
CA GLY A 190 -12.04 4.55 9.11
C GLY A 190 -11.21 4.38 7.84
N LEU A 191 -11.56 5.08 6.75
CA LEU A 191 -10.72 5.10 5.54
C LEU A 191 -9.59 6.14 5.62
N GLN A 192 -9.64 7.07 6.58
CA GLN A 192 -8.69 8.17 6.74
C GLN A 192 -7.27 7.74 7.20
N ASP A 193 -7.13 6.54 7.76
CA ASP A 193 -5.95 6.05 8.52
C ASP A 193 -4.60 6.02 7.77
N HIS A 194 -4.56 6.48 6.53
CA HIS A 194 -3.52 6.19 5.56
C HIS A 194 -2.70 7.42 5.12
N CYS A 195 -3.23 8.63 5.26
CA CYS A 195 -2.63 9.80 4.59
C CYS A 195 -1.57 10.56 5.42
N ILE A 196 -1.61 10.53 6.76
CA ILE A 196 -0.87 11.54 7.55
C ILE A 196 0.35 10.97 8.31
N MET A 197 0.39 9.67 8.64
CA MET A 197 1.41 9.16 9.59
C MET A 197 2.33 8.04 9.10
N LYS A 198 2.09 7.43 7.92
CA LYS A 198 2.79 6.19 7.54
C LYS A 198 3.91 6.34 6.52
N LEU A 199 4.09 7.53 5.93
CA LEU A 199 5.06 7.77 4.85
C LEU A 199 6.54 7.68 5.25
N LYS A 200 6.87 7.58 6.55
CA LYS A 200 8.27 7.50 7.03
C LYS A 200 8.51 6.48 8.14
N SER A 201 7.56 5.57 8.40
CA SER A 201 7.59 4.79 9.65
C SER A 201 8.61 3.63 9.70
N LEU A 202 9.49 3.46 8.70
CA LEU A 202 10.46 2.35 8.68
C LEU A 202 11.84 2.72 8.10
N LEU A 203 12.27 3.99 8.26
CA LEU A 203 13.72 4.28 8.24
C LEU A 203 14.40 3.58 9.43
#